data_AF-A0AAE1I758-F1
#
_entry.id   AF-A0AAE1I758-F1
#
_cell.length_a   1.000
_cell.length_b   1.000
_cell.length_c   1.000
_cell.angle_alpha   90.00
_cell.angle_beta   90.00
_cell.angle_gamma   90.00
#
_symmetry.space_group_name_H-M   'P 1'
#
loop_
_entity.id
_entity.type
_entity.pdbx_description
1 polymer ?
#
loop_
_entity_poly.entity_id
_entity_poly.type
_entity_poly.pdbx_seq_one_letter_code
_entity_poly.pdbx_strand_id
1 'polypeptide(L)'
;MAAPSAKKRLVHHLDTPFSASSWPEISIDDQDSILELLCQYAHSFCLLDMTTETLMLLQNAISRASGDDIMLTINTNSFLSPVGQHRRVHTKPSKGKRAAKREKRAKSKADEVPNSVKITTPPAPELSASVDVGFNSVTKNLGSCTQTSDEADESHKDYSMVFVARGSQSQAFNQHFPQLVAAASRNMPNKEKIRLVGFSKPCSEKIGSVLGIPRVSSVAVSRHAPGADALFAVVQNLVAPVDSPWLNETPSTAYKSTRIGSVETTIGTKREK
;
A
#
# COMPACT_ATOMS: atom_id res chain seq x y z
N MET A 1 29.87 -32.33 -33.54
CA MET A 1 30.73 -32.20 -32.34
C MET A 1 29.87 -31.67 -31.20
N ALA A 2 29.72 -32.42 -30.12
CA ALA A 2 28.94 -32.01 -28.95
C ALA A 2 29.76 -31.04 -28.08
N ALA A 3 29.13 -29.96 -27.60
CA ALA A 3 29.78 -28.99 -26.71
C ALA A 3 30.21 -29.67 -25.39
N PRO A 4 31.38 -29.33 -24.82
CA PRO A 4 31.82 -29.90 -23.56
C PRO A 4 30.86 -29.49 -22.43
N SER A 5 30.37 -30.49 -21.68
CA SER A 5 29.50 -30.27 -20.52
C SER A 5 30.23 -29.41 -19.48
N ALA A 6 29.63 -28.27 -19.13
CA ALA A 6 30.21 -27.36 -18.15
C ALA A 6 30.37 -28.05 -16.78
N LYS A 7 31.55 -27.90 -16.16
CA LYS A 7 31.85 -28.52 -14.87
C LYS A 7 31.09 -27.79 -13.76
N LYS A 8 30.29 -28.52 -12.98
CA LYS A 8 29.62 -28.00 -11.79
C LYS A 8 30.56 -28.04 -10.58
N ARG A 9 30.52 -27.01 -9.74
CA ARG A 9 31.22 -26.96 -8.45
C ARG A 9 30.25 -26.56 -7.36
N LEU A 10 30.29 -27.29 -6.26
CA LEU A 10 29.59 -26.93 -5.03
C LEU A 10 30.30 -25.75 -4.37
N VAL A 11 29.58 -24.66 -4.15
CA VAL A 11 30.06 -23.48 -3.43
C VAL A 11 29.25 -23.34 -2.15
N HIS A 12 29.95 -23.28 -1.02
CA HIS A 12 29.33 -23.02 0.27
C HIS A 12 29.21 -21.51 0.49
N HIS A 13 28.07 -21.06 0.99
CA HIS A 13 27.83 -19.69 1.40
C HIS A 13 27.28 -19.66 2.83
N LEU A 14 27.57 -18.58 3.54
CA LEU A 14 27.04 -18.33 4.88
C LEU A 14 25.73 -17.56 4.76
N ASP A 15 24.67 -18.12 5.32
CA ASP A 15 23.37 -17.47 5.46
C ASP A 15 23.24 -16.81 6.83
N THR A 16 22.50 -15.71 6.89
CA THR A 16 22.20 -15.01 8.16
C THR A 16 21.00 -15.69 8.86
N PRO A 17 21.13 -16.09 10.13
CA PRO A 17 20.01 -16.64 10.90
C PRO A 17 19.06 -15.56 11.46
N PHE A 18 19.34 -14.28 11.18
CA PHE A 18 18.60 -13.11 11.67
C PHE A 18 17.67 -12.50 10.60
N SER A 19 17.80 -12.91 9.34
CA SER A 19 16.91 -12.49 8.24
C SER A 19 15.53 -13.18 8.26
N ALA A 20 15.19 -13.89 9.33
CA ALA A 20 14.01 -14.77 9.42
C ALA A 20 12.68 -14.06 9.72
N SER A 21 12.59 -12.73 9.54
CA SER A 21 11.32 -12.02 9.58
C SER A 21 10.49 -12.43 8.37
N SER A 22 9.64 -13.45 8.56
CA SER A 22 8.69 -13.90 7.55
C SER A 22 7.49 -12.96 7.50
N TRP A 23 6.91 -12.84 6.32
CA TRP A 23 5.57 -12.27 6.20
C TRP A 23 4.58 -13.11 7.00
N PRO A 24 3.54 -12.52 7.61
CA PRO A 24 2.47 -13.29 8.19
C PRO A 24 1.88 -14.25 7.16
N GLU A 25 1.66 -15.50 7.56
CA GLU A 25 0.97 -16.47 6.73
C GLU A 25 -0.52 -16.18 6.78
N ILE A 26 -1.12 -15.90 5.63
CA ILE A 26 -2.52 -15.56 5.47
C ILE A 26 -3.06 -16.42 4.33
N SER A 27 -4.22 -17.05 4.50
CA SER A 27 -4.87 -17.81 3.45
C SER A 27 -5.12 -16.95 2.21
N ILE A 28 -5.18 -17.56 1.04
CA ILE A 28 -5.50 -16.84 -0.21
C ILE A 28 -6.92 -16.28 -0.14
N ASP A 29 -7.87 -17.03 0.44
CA ASP A 29 -9.27 -16.61 0.58
C ASP A 29 -9.41 -15.42 1.53
N ASP A 30 -8.62 -15.42 2.62
CA ASP A 30 -8.53 -14.30 3.57
C ASP A 30 -7.90 -13.07 2.93
N GLN A 31 -6.85 -13.25 2.13
CA GLN A 31 -6.23 -12.16 1.35
C GLN A 31 -7.24 -11.53 0.38
N ASP A 32 -8.04 -12.34 -0.32
CA ASP A 32 -9.06 -11.86 -1.24
C ASP A 32 -10.19 -11.15 -0.49
N SER A 33 -10.64 -11.68 0.65
CA SER A 33 -11.64 -11.05 1.51
C SER A 33 -11.18 -9.69 2.05
N ILE A 34 -9.94 -9.61 2.54
CA ILE A 34 -9.34 -8.35 3.00
C ILE A 34 -9.22 -7.34 1.86
N LEU A 35 -8.83 -7.81 0.66
CA LEU A 35 -8.71 -6.96 -0.52
C LEU A 35 -10.06 -6.42 -0.98
N GLU A 36 -11.08 -7.27 -1.00
CA GLU A 36 -12.45 -6.88 -1.31
C GLU A 36 -12.96 -5.86 -0.30
N LEU A 37 -12.82 -6.14 1.01
CA LEU A 37 -13.16 -5.19 2.06
C LEU A 37 -12.42 -3.85 1.87
N LEU A 38 -11.11 -3.84 1.67
CA LEU A 38 -10.34 -2.63 1.39
C LEU A 38 -10.86 -1.87 0.15
N CYS A 39 -11.34 -2.60 -0.86
CA CYS A 39 -11.93 -2.05 -2.08
C CYS A 39 -13.44 -1.77 -1.98
N GLN A 40 -14.17 -2.19 -0.95
CA GLN A 40 -15.64 -2.10 -0.88
C GLN A 40 -16.17 -1.41 0.37
N TYR A 41 -15.35 -1.20 1.41
CA TYR A 41 -15.85 -0.72 2.70
C TYR A 41 -16.22 0.77 2.72
N ALA A 42 -17.36 1.11 2.11
CA ALA A 42 -18.16 2.28 2.50
C ALA A 42 -19.68 1.98 2.46
N HIS A 43 -20.11 0.71 2.57
CA HIS A 43 -21.53 0.38 2.48
C HIS A 43 -22.34 0.48 3.80
N SER A 44 -21.72 0.73 4.96
CA SER A 44 -22.47 0.83 6.24
C SER A 44 -22.45 2.18 6.95
N PHE A 45 -21.58 3.13 6.58
CA PHE A 45 -21.56 4.44 7.26
C PHE A 45 -22.30 5.54 6.49
N CYS A 46 -22.38 5.45 5.15
CA CYS A 46 -23.02 6.48 4.32
C CYS A 46 -24.57 6.45 4.36
N LEU A 47 -25.18 5.36 4.86
CA LEU A 47 -26.64 5.24 5.00
C LEU A 47 -27.20 5.85 6.30
N LEU A 48 -26.34 6.21 7.26
CA LEU A 48 -26.77 6.79 8.54
C LEU A 48 -26.73 8.32 8.59
N ASP A 49 -26.14 8.99 7.59
CA ASP A 49 -26.05 10.47 7.50
C ASP A 49 -26.79 11.08 6.31
N MET A 50 -27.50 10.27 5.51
CA MET A 50 -28.32 10.77 4.40
C MET A 50 -29.72 11.14 4.90
N THR A 51 -30.05 12.42 4.88
CA THR A 51 -31.42 12.94 5.13
C THR A 51 -32.45 12.17 4.29
N THR A 52 -33.66 11.98 4.80
CA THR A 52 -34.73 11.18 4.15
C THR A 52 -35.03 11.59 2.70
N GLU A 53 -34.75 12.83 2.30
CA GLU A 53 -34.92 13.30 0.92
C GLU A 53 -33.92 12.66 -0.07
N THR A 54 -32.66 12.45 0.33
CA THR A 54 -31.66 11.84 -0.57
C THR A 54 -31.89 10.34 -0.72
N LEU A 55 -32.39 9.66 0.31
CA LEU A 55 -32.82 8.26 0.22
C LEU A 55 -33.99 8.08 -0.75
N MET A 56 -34.98 8.98 -0.73
CA MET A 56 -36.09 8.91 -1.69
C MET A 56 -35.63 9.18 -3.12
N LEU A 57 -34.71 10.12 -3.34
CA LEU A 57 -34.14 10.40 -4.67
C LEU A 57 -33.30 9.22 -5.20
N LEU A 58 -32.54 8.55 -4.34
CA LEU A 58 -31.75 7.38 -4.71
C LEU A 58 -32.65 6.19 -5.03
N GLN A 59 -33.70 5.94 -4.24
CA GLN A 59 -34.69 4.90 -4.49
C GLN A 59 -35.40 5.11 -5.84
N ASN A 60 -35.77 6.37 -6.14
CA ASN A 60 -36.48 6.74 -7.36
C ASN A 60 -35.56 6.73 -8.61
N ALA A 61 -34.27 7.01 -8.44
CA ALA A 61 -33.24 6.84 -9.48
C ALA A 61 -32.97 5.36 -9.79
N ILE A 62 -32.90 4.51 -8.76
CA ILE A 62 -32.74 3.06 -8.90
C ILE A 62 -33.96 2.43 -9.60
N SER A 63 -35.19 2.91 -9.32
CA SER A 63 -36.41 2.45 -10.00
C SER A 63 -36.53 2.90 -11.47
N ARG A 64 -35.70 3.85 -11.93
CA ARG A 64 -35.73 4.40 -13.31
C ARG A 64 -34.55 3.96 -14.18
N ALA A 65 -33.53 3.35 -13.59
CA ALA A 65 -32.34 2.91 -14.29
C ALA A 65 -32.54 1.51 -14.91
N SER A 66 -32.18 1.37 -16.18
CA SER A 66 -32.07 0.06 -16.85
C SER A 66 -31.01 -0.80 -16.15
N GLY A 67 -31.15 -2.13 -16.20
CA GLY A 67 -30.35 -3.10 -15.44
C GLY A 67 -28.83 -2.95 -15.54
N ASP A 68 -28.32 -2.29 -16.58
CA ASP A 68 -26.90 -2.04 -16.78
C ASP A 68 -26.37 -0.80 -16.02
N ASP A 69 -27.22 0.19 -15.72
CA ASP A 69 -26.85 1.40 -14.95
C ASP A 69 -26.87 1.16 -13.42
N ILE A 70 -27.63 0.15 -12.98
CA ILE A 70 -27.69 -0.27 -11.57
C ILE A 70 -26.34 -0.88 -11.13
N MET A 71 -25.64 -1.58 -12.02
CA MET A 71 -24.29 -2.13 -11.77
C MET A 71 -23.19 -1.07 -11.67
N LEU A 72 -23.37 0.09 -12.30
CA LEU A 72 -22.41 1.22 -12.25
C LEU A 72 -22.59 2.08 -11.00
N THR A 73 -23.83 2.22 -10.50
CA THR A 73 -24.14 3.08 -9.34
C THR A 73 -23.82 2.39 -8.00
N ILE A 74 -23.89 1.05 -7.94
CA ILE A 74 -23.54 0.29 -6.73
C ILE A 74 -22.00 0.13 -6.58
N ASN A 75 -21.24 0.34 -7.66
CA ASN A 75 -19.78 0.22 -7.70
C ASN A 75 -18.99 1.45 -7.19
N THR A 76 -19.64 2.48 -6.66
CA THR A 76 -18.99 3.75 -6.29
C THR A 76 -18.58 3.90 -4.83
N ASN A 77 -18.91 2.96 -3.95
CA ASN A 77 -18.80 3.14 -2.49
C ASN A 77 -17.72 2.28 -1.84
N SER A 78 -16.49 2.41 -2.35
CA SER A 78 -15.27 1.84 -1.76
C SER A 78 -14.67 2.77 -0.71
N PHE A 79 -14.04 2.23 0.35
CA PHE A 79 -13.28 3.02 1.35
C PHE A 79 -12.30 4.03 0.71
N LEU A 80 -11.65 3.62 -0.37
CA LEU A 80 -10.66 4.42 -1.09
C LEU A 80 -11.27 5.28 -2.23
N SER A 81 -12.56 5.14 -2.53
CA SER A 81 -13.25 5.86 -3.62
C SER A 81 -13.25 7.39 -3.44
N PRO A 82 -13.52 7.95 -2.23
CA PRO A 82 -13.47 9.40 -2.02
C PRO A 82 -12.10 10.01 -2.36
N VAL A 83 -11.02 9.28 -2.03
CA VAL A 83 -9.64 9.70 -2.36
C VAL A 83 -9.41 9.67 -3.87
N GLY A 84 -9.91 8.64 -4.56
CA GLY A 84 -9.78 8.52 -6.02
C GLY A 84 -10.59 9.55 -6.80
N GLN A 85 -11.84 9.82 -6.39
CA GLN A 85 -12.70 10.82 -7.00
C GLN A 85 -12.10 12.23 -6.86
N HIS A 86 -11.64 12.59 -5.66
CA HIS A 86 -10.95 13.86 -5.44
C HIS A 86 -9.73 14.01 -6.35
N ARG A 87 -8.91 12.94 -6.50
CA ARG A 87 -7.77 12.96 -7.41
C ARG A 87 -8.18 13.13 -8.87
N ARG A 88 -9.20 12.41 -9.33
CA ARG A 88 -9.68 12.48 -10.73
C ARG A 88 -10.22 13.86 -11.09
N VAL A 89 -10.92 14.52 -10.17
CA VAL A 89 -11.52 15.83 -10.40
C VAL A 89 -10.48 16.96 -10.30
N HIS A 90 -9.54 16.87 -9.35
CA HIS A 90 -8.67 18.00 -9.00
C HIS A 90 -7.20 17.85 -9.39
N THR A 91 -6.71 16.62 -9.62
CA THR A 91 -5.32 16.41 -10.03
C THR A 91 -5.23 16.49 -11.55
N LYS A 92 -4.62 17.55 -12.07
CA LYS A 92 -4.34 17.65 -13.51
C LYS A 92 -3.28 16.61 -13.89
N PRO A 93 -3.57 15.63 -14.76
CA PRO A 93 -2.57 14.70 -15.22
C PRO A 93 -1.46 15.47 -15.94
N SER A 94 -0.20 15.19 -15.58
CA SER A 94 0.96 15.78 -16.25
C SER A 94 0.93 15.36 -17.72
N LYS A 95 0.68 16.30 -18.64
CA LYS A 95 0.73 16.04 -20.09
C LYS A 95 2.18 15.86 -20.62
N GLY A 96 3.18 15.80 -19.74
CA GLY A 96 4.58 15.62 -20.08
C GLY A 96 5.27 16.89 -20.62
N LYS A 97 6.61 16.88 -20.63
CA LYS A 97 7.44 18.04 -21.01
C LYS A 97 7.14 18.58 -22.41
N ARG A 98 6.77 17.71 -23.36
CA ARG A 98 6.47 18.10 -24.76
C ARG A 98 5.13 18.82 -24.89
N ALA A 99 4.08 18.38 -24.19
CA ALA A 99 2.81 19.09 -24.19
C ALA A 99 2.90 20.41 -23.42
N ALA A 100 3.66 20.45 -22.32
CA ALA A 100 3.93 21.70 -21.60
C ALA A 100 4.67 22.73 -22.47
N LYS A 101 5.63 22.29 -23.30
CA LYS A 101 6.30 23.16 -24.28
C LYS A 101 5.35 23.63 -25.39
N ARG A 102 4.40 22.78 -25.81
CA ARG A 102 3.37 23.13 -26.81
C ARG A 102 2.33 24.11 -26.25
N GLU A 103 1.88 23.92 -25.00
CA GLU A 103 0.99 24.85 -24.30
C GLU A 103 1.68 26.19 -24.01
N LYS A 104 2.97 26.20 -23.65
CA LYS A 104 3.75 27.45 -23.54
C LYS A 104 3.84 28.21 -24.88
N ARG A 105 4.02 27.50 -25.99
CA ARG A 105 4.05 28.09 -27.34
C ARG A 105 2.68 28.54 -27.87
N ALA A 106 1.60 27.94 -27.36
CA ALA A 106 0.23 28.34 -27.68
C ALA A 106 -0.22 29.55 -26.83
N LYS A 107 0.17 29.60 -25.56
CA LYS A 107 -0.07 30.76 -24.67
C LYS A 107 0.71 32.01 -25.09
N SER A 108 1.87 31.87 -25.73
CA SER A 108 2.62 33.01 -26.28
C SER A 108 2.03 33.58 -27.58
N LYS A 109 0.84 33.13 -28.02
CA LYS A 109 0.16 33.61 -29.23
C LYS A 109 -1.26 34.14 -28.99
N ALA A 110 -1.71 34.21 -27.74
CA ALA A 110 -3.03 34.72 -27.40
C ALA A 110 -2.92 35.62 -26.16
N ASP A 111 -2.85 36.93 -26.38
CA ASP A 111 -2.94 37.95 -25.34
C ASP A 111 -4.42 38.22 -24.97
N GLU A 112 -4.64 38.18 -23.65
CA GLU A 112 -5.69 38.77 -22.78
C GLU A 112 -7.20 38.54 -23.00
N VAL A 113 -7.80 37.77 -22.08
CA VAL A 113 -8.82 38.27 -21.11
C VAL A 113 -8.58 37.59 -19.74
N PRO A 114 -8.53 38.34 -18.63
CA PRO A 114 -8.32 37.81 -17.28
C PRO A 114 -9.65 37.51 -16.58
N ASN A 115 -9.94 36.24 -16.32
CA ASN A 115 -10.77 35.87 -15.17
C ASN A 115 -10.48 34.43 -14.71
N SER A 116 -9.29 34.24 -14.15
CA SER A 116 -8.99 33.06 -13.35
C SER A 116 -9.67 33.22 -12.00
N VAL A 117 -10.96 32.87 -11.93
CA VAL A 117 -11.63 32.60 -10.65
C VAL A 117 -10.77 31.55 -9.94
N LYS A 118 -10.09 31.95 -8.85
CA LYS A 118 -9.50 31.03 -7.89
C LYS A 118 -10.66 30.22 -7.31
N ILE A 119 -10.97 29.09 -7.92
CA ILE A 119 -11.81 28.07 -7.30
C ILE A 119 -11.09 27.72 -5.98
N THR A 120 -11.71 28.06 -4.87
CA THR A 120 -11.29 27.65 -3.53
C THR A 120 -11.11 26.15 -3.57
N THR A 121 -9.89 25.70 -3.25
CA THR A 121 -9.56 24.28 -3.26
C THR A 121 -10.50 23.60 -2.26
N PRO A 122 -11.37 22.65 -2.68
CA PRO A 122 -12.24 21.99 -1.74
C PRO A 122 -11.37 21.29 -0.68
N PRO A 123 -11.86 21.20 0.57
CA PRO A 123 -11.13 20.51 1.63
C PRO A 123 -10.82 19.09 1.17
N ALA A 124 -9.55 18.70 1.30
CA ALA A 124 -9.14 17.33 1.00
C ALA A 124 -9.97 16.38 1.86
N PRO A 125 -10.44 15.24 1.31
CA PRO A 125 -11.26 14.31 2.07
C PRO A 125 -10.52 13.87 3.33
N GLU A 126 -11.22 13.76 4.46
CA GLU A 126 -10.63 13.38 5.76
C GLU A 126 -9.84 12.06 5.70
N LEU A 127 -10.27 11.16 4.80
CA LEU A 127 -9.58 9.91 4.48
C LEU A 127 -8.19 10.09 3.86
N SER A 128 -7.94 11.20 3.15
CA SER A 128 -6.61 11.47 2.58
C SER A 128 -5.57 11.89 3.62
N ALA A 129 -6.00 12.37 4.79
CA ALA A 129 -5.11 12.60 5.93
C ALA A 129 -4.76 11.28 6.63
N SER A 130 -5.73 10.37 6.73
CA SER A 130 -5.62 9.11 7.47
C SER A 130 -5.09 7.93 6.66
N VAL A 131 -5.03 8.02 5.32
CA VAL A 131 -4.53 6.97 4.42
C VAL A 131 -3.34 7.47 3.60
N ASP A 132 -2.22 6.77 3.72
CA ASP A 132 -1.04 7.02 2.88
C ASP A 132 -0.93 5.99 1.77
N VAL A 133 -0.65 6.47 0.57
CA VAL A 133 -0.54 5.64 -0.62
C VAL A 133 0.86 5.76 -1.21
N GLY A 134 1.47 4.60 -1.44
CA GLY A 134 2.77 4.48 -2.09
C GLY A 134 3.91 4.25 -1.10
N PHE A 135 4.91 3.52 -1.58
CA PHE A 135 5.98 2.99 -0.75
C PHE A 135 6.78 4.07 -0.04
N ASN A 136 7.18 5.13 -0.73
CA ASN A 136 8.02 6.19 -0.17
C ASN A 136 7.34 6.94 0.98
N SER A 137 6.02 7.15 0.89
CA SER A 137 5.26 7.80 1.96
C SER A 137 5.19 6.89 3.18
N VAL A 138 4.86 5.62 2.97
CA VAL A 138 4.75 4.62 4.04
C VAL A 138 6.10 4.41 4.74
N THR A 139 7.20 4.25 4.00
CA THR A 139 8.52 4.03 4.61
C THR A 139 9.07 5.25 5.32
N LYS A 140 8.83 6.46 4.80
CA LYS A 140 9.21 7.69 5.49
C LYS A 140 8.51 7.77 6.86
N ASN A 141 7.21 7.53 6.89
CA ASN A 141 6.41 7.62 8.11
C ASN A 141 6.74 6.50 9.10
N LEU A 142 6.95 5.26 8.63
CA LEU A 142 7.46 4.16 9.47
C LEU A 142 8.85 4.49 10.04
N GLY A 143 9.73 5.09 9.24
CA GLY A 143 11.05 5.53 9.68
C GLY A 143 10.98 6.60 10.77
N SER A 144 10.10 7.58 10.62
CA SER A 144 9.85 8.60 11.65
C SER A 144 9.36 7.99 12.98
N CYS A 145 8.63 6.86 12.95
CA CYS A 145 8.19 6.16 14.16
C CYS A 145 9.34 5.47 14.93
N THR A 146 10.49 5.25 14.28
CA THR A 146 11.66 4.60 14.91
C THR A 146 12.63 5.58 15.57
N GLN A 147 12.45 6.89 15.37
CA GLN A 147 13.31 7.91 15.96
C GLN A 147 12.92 8.19 17.41
N THR A 148 13.89 8.19 18.31
CA THR A 148 13.71 8.50 19.74
C THR A 148 13.63 10.01 19.96
N SER A 149 12.39 10.50 20.11
CA SER A 149 11.89 11.58 20.99
C SER A 149 12.69 12.86 21.31
N ASP A 150 13.73 13.29 20.59
CA ASP A 150 14.37 14.59 20.87
C ASP A 150 14.21 15.66 19.75
N GLU A 151 13.72 15.31 18.56
CA GLU A 151 13.40 16.27 17.49
C GLU A 151 12.11 15.88 16.73
N ALA A 152 10.97 15.88 17.42
CA ALA A 152 9.66 15.60 16.81
C ALA A 152 9.02 16.88 16.26
N ASP A 153 9.43 17.27 15.05
CA ASP A 153 8.69 18.23 14.25
C ASP A 153 7.48 17.52 13.59
N GLU A 154 6.31 18.16 13.71
CA GLU A 154 4.94 17.79 13.32
C GLU A 154 4.62 16.47 12.55
N SER A 155 3.55 15.79 13.00
CA SER A 155 2.71 14.80 12.29
C SER A 155 3.17 13.33 12.21
N HIS A 156 3.49 12.70 13.35
CA HIS A 156 3.58 11.23 13.41
C HIS A 156 2.20 10.60 13.16
N LYS A 157 2.10 9.77 12.12
CA LYS A 157 0.90 9.00 11.82
C LYS A 157 1.02 7.61 12.43
N ASP A 158 0.18 7.33 13.42
CA ASP A 158 0.08 6.00 14.00
C ASP A 158 -0.60 5.05 13.03
N TYR A 159 0.16 4.19 12.37
CA TYR A 159 -0.41 3.16 11.50
C TYR A 159 -0.95 1.98 12.30
N SER A 160 -2.11 1.49 11.90
CA SER A 160 -2.68 0.26 12.45
C SER A 160 -2.46 -0.93 11.51
N MET A 161 -2.49 -0.67 10.20
CA MET A 161 -2.38 -1.69 9.16
C MET A 161 -1.64 -1.16 7.93
N VAL A 162 -0.88 -2.03 7.29
CA VAL A 162 -0.13 -1.76 6.06
C VAL A 162 -0.39 -2.88 5.07
N PHE A 163 -0.83 -2.50 3.88
CA PHE A 163 -1.13 -3.40 2.77
C PHE A 163 -0.07 -3.26 1.69
N VAL A 164 0.43 -4.39 1.17
CA VAL A 164 1.51 -4.42 0.18
C VAL A 164 1.19 -5.42 -0.93
N ALA A 165 1.33 -4.98 -2.19
CA ALA A 165 1.22 -5.83 -3.37
C ALA A 165 2.56 -6.52 -3.68
N ARG A 166 2.82 -7.69 -3.06
CA ARG A 166 4.13 -8.37 -3.09
C ARG A 166 4.55 -8.84 -4.49
N GLY A 167 3.59 -9.22 -5.34
CA GLY A 167 3.86 -9.79 -6.66
C GLY A 167 4.59 -8.86 -7.65
N SER A 168 4.71 -7.57 -7.33
CA SER A 168 5.31 -6.56 -8.22
C SER A 168 6.65 -5.99 -7.71
N GLN A 169 7.11 -6.43 -6.55
CA GLN A 169 8.25 -5.81 -5.83
C GLN A 169 9.49 -6.71 -5.84
N SER A 170 10.66 -6.12 -5.56
CA SER A 170 11.93 -6.85 -5.52
C SER A 170 12.00 -7.80 -4.31
N GLN A 171 12.80 -8.87 -4.44
CA GLN A 171 13.03 -9.81 -3.34
C GLN A 171 13.66 -9.13 -2.12
N ALA A 172 14.59 -8.20 -2.33
CA ALA A 172 15.22 -7.45 -1.25
C ALA A 172 14.19 -6.65 -0.44
N PHE A 173 13.23 -6.01 -1.10
CA PHE A 173 12.14 -5.32 -0.42
C PHE A 173 11.30 -6.29 0.42
N ASN A 174 10.93 -7.44 -0.13
CA ASN A 174 10.13 -8.43 0.58
C ASN A 174 10.86 -8.99 1.82
N GLN A 175 12.18 -8.98 1.87
CA GLN A 175 12.94 -9.43 3.04
C GLN A 175 13.01 -8.37 4.14
N HIS A 176 13.20 -7.09 3.79
CA HIS A 176 13.43 -6.03 4.76
C HIS A 176 12.16 -5.34 5.26
N PHE A 177 11.09 -5.33 4.46
CA PHE A 177 9.89 -4.57 4.81
C PHE A 177 9.21 -5.04 6.12
N PRO A 178 9.04 -6.36 6.37
CA PRO A 178 8.52 -6.82 7.66
C PRO A 178 9.37 -6.37 8.86
N GLN A 179 10.69 -6.27 8.70
CA GLN A 179 11.60 -5.79 9.76
C GLN A 179 11.37 -4.32 10.06
N LEU A 180 11.20 -3.49 9.03
CA LEU A 180 10.89 -2.07 9.19
C LEU A 180 9.57 -1.87 9.94
N VAL A 181 8.54 -2.64 9.59
CA VAL A 181 7.24 -2.59 10.27
C VAL A 181 7.34 -3.06 11.72
N ALA A 182 8.09 -4.14 11.97
CA ALA A 182 8.33 -4.63 13.33
C ALA A 182 9.06 -3.58 14.17
N ALA A 183 10.08 -2.91 13.62
CA ALA A 183 10.81 -1.85 14.30
C ALA A 183 9.93 -0.65 14.63
N ALA A 184 9.11 -0.20 13.68
CA ALA A 184 8.17 0.90 13.90
C ALA A 184 7.10 0.55 14.95
N SER A 185 6.71 -0.72 15.04
CA SER A 185 5.69 -1.19 16.00
C SER A 185 6.23 -1.65 17.36
N ARG A 186 7.55 -1.56 17.58
CA ARG A 186 8.21 -2.13 18.76
C ARG A 186 7.72 -1.50 20.07
N ASN A 187 7.49 -0.19 20.09
CA ASN A 187 7.08 0.55 21.29
C ASN A 187 5.56 0.49 21.54
N MET A 188 4.80 -0.20 20.69
CA MET A 188 3.35 -0.31 20.79
C MET A 188 2.92 -1.61 21.48
N PRO A 189 1.81 -1.60 22.25
CA PRO A 189 1.28 -2.81 22.86
C PRO A 189 0.79 -3.79 21.78
N ASN A 190 0.80 -5.10 22.08
CA ASN A 190 0.54 -6.16 21.10
C ASN A 190 -0.81 -6.03 20.35
N LYS A 191 -1.82 -5.46 21.03
CA LYS A 191 -3.15 -5.19 20.45
C LYS A 191 -3.10 -4.11 19.37
N GLU A 192 -2.14 -3.19 19.45
CA GLU A 192 -2.03 -1.99 18.63
C GLU A 192 -0.85 -2.06 17.66
N LYS A 193 -0.05 -3.14 17.72
CA LYS A 193 1.01 -3.39 16.76
C LYS A 193 0.50 -3.41 15.32
N ILE A 194 1.28 -2.78 14.44
CA ILE A 194 1.01 -2.68 13.01
C ILE A 194 0.81 -4.08 12.41
N ARG A 195 -0.31 -4.27 11.71
CA ARG A 195 -0.59 -5.48 10.95
C ARG A 195 -0.13 -5.33 9.51
N LEU A 196 0.69 -6.27 9.05
CA LEU A 196 1.21 -6.27 7.68
C LEU A 196 0.48 -7.31 6.84
N VAL A 197 -0.19 -6.86 5.79
CA VAL A 197 -0.87 -7.73 4.84
C VAL A 197 -0.13 -7.68 3.51
N GLY A 198 0.44 -8.83 3.12
CA GLY A 198 1.15 -8.98 1.87
C GLY A 198 0.32 -9.77 0.86
N PHE A 199 -0.25 -9.09 -0.13
CA PHE A 199 -1.02 -9.75 -1.19
C PHE A 199 -0.09 -10.49 -2.15
N SER A 200 -0.33 -11.79 -2.30
CA SER A 200 0.40 -12.67 -3.22
C SER A 200 0.02 -12.44 -4.68
N LYS A 201 -1.28 -12.20 -4.96
CA LYS A 201 -1.83 -11.90 -6.29
C LYS A 201 -1.56 -10.44 -6.70
N PRO A 202 -1.46 -10.13 -8.01
CA PRO A 202 -1.36 -8.76 -8.49
C PRO A 202 -2.66 -7.98 -8.23
N CYS A 203 -2.75 -7.30 -7.08
CA CYS A 203 -3.91 -6.48 -6.69
C CYS A 203 -3.70 -4.98 -6.93
N SER A 204 -2.52 -4.57 -7.40
CA SER A 204 -2.15 -3.17 -7.60
C SER A 204 -3.08 -2.43 -8.56
N GLU A 205 -3.62 -3.14 -9.56
CA GLU A 205 -4.54 -2.58 -10.56
C GLU A 205 -5.94 -2.38 -9.98
N LYS A 206 -6.43 -3.33 -9.16
CA LYS A 206 -7.71 -3.20 -8.46
C LYS A 206 -7.70 -2.00 -7.51
N ILE A 207 -6.69 -1.94 -6.64
CA ILE A 207 -6.49 -0.82 -5.71
C ILE A 207 -6.28 0.50 -6.49
N GLY A 208 -5.52 0.44 -7.58
CA GLY A 208 -5.26 1.58 -8.45
C GLY A 208 -6.50 2.14 -9.14
N SER A 209 -7.40 1.27 -9.58
CA SER A 209 -8.69 1.68 -10.18
C SER A 209 -9.52 2.48 -9.17
N VAL A 210 -9.64 2.00 -7.94
CA VAL A 210 -10.39 2.66 -6.87
C VAL A 210 -9.76 4.00 -6.47
N LEU A 211 -8.43 4.04 -6.30
CA LEU A 211 -7.70 5.27 -5.92
C LEU A 211 -7.43 6.24 -7.07
N GLY A 212 -7.73 5.87 -8.32
CA GLY A 212 -7.37 6.66 -9.49
C GLY A 212 -5.86 6.80 -9.73
N ILE A 213 -5.06 5.82 -9.30
CA ILE A 213 -3.61 5.79 -9.44
C ILE A 213 -3.24 4.55 -10.26
N PRO A 214 -2.50 4.68 -11.39
CA PRO A 214 -2.27 3.56 -12.29
C PRO A 214 -1.58 2.33 -11.66
N ARG A 215 -0.73 2.53 -10.66
CA ARG A 215 0.00 1.46 -9.97
C ARG A 215 0.20 1.81 -8.50
N VAL A 216 -0.55 1.15 -7.63
CA VAL A 216 -0.39 1.27 -6.18
C VAL A 216 0.35 0.07 -5.63
N SER A 217 1.52 0.29 -5.03
CA SER A 217 2.35 -0.77 -4.45
C SER A 217 2.03 -1.06 -2.98
N SER A 218 1.67 -0.01 -2.23
CA SER A 218 1.36 -0.10 -0.81
C SER A 218 0.35 0.96 -0.39
N VAL A 219 -0.44 0.62 0.61
CA VAL A 219 -1.41 1.49 1.27
C VAL A 219 -1.26 1.29 2.77
N ALA A 220 -1.07 2.36 3.52
CA ALA A 220 -1.09 2.33 4.98
C ALA A 220 -2.30 3.10 5.49
N VAL A 221 -2.96 2.54 6.50
CA VAL A 221 -4.13 3.14 7.14
C VAL A 221 -3.76 3.48 8.57
N SER A 222 -4.02 4.72 8.95
CA SER A 222 -3.83 5.19 10.32
C SER A 222 -4.85 4.58 11.27
N ARG A 223 -4.52 4.59 12.55
CA ARG A 223 -5.33 4.03 13.62
C ARG A 223 -6.69 4.71 13.78
N HIS A 224 -6.74 6.02 13.56
CA HIS A 224 -7.94 6.82 13.73
C HIS A 224 -8.63 7.14 12.39
N ALA A 225 -8.46 6.26 11.39
CA ALA A 225 -9.11 6.44 10.11
C ALA A 225 -10.63 6.20 10.24
N PRO A 226 -11.48 7.20 9.94
CA PRO A 226 -12.91 7.06 10.08
C PRO A 226 -13.45 5.98 9.14
N GLY A 227 -14.26 5.06 9.67
CA GLY A 227 -14.84 3.96 8.89
C GLY A 227 -13.93 2.76 8.64
N ALA A 228 -12.68 2.75 9.15
CA ALA A 228 -11.75 1.64 9.02
C ALA A 228 -11.81 0.61 10.16
N ASP A 229 -12.64 0.84 11.19
CA ASP A 229 -12.68 -0.01 12.40
C ASP A 229 -13.07 -1.46 12.12
N ALA A 230 -14.04 -1.68 11.22
CA ALA A 230 -14.47 -3.02 10.85
C ALA A 230 -13.39 -3.76 10.03
N LEU A 231 -12.70 -3.04 9.13
CA LEU A 231 -11.54 -3.58 8.42
C LEU A 231 -10.43 -3.94 9.41
N PHE A 232 -10.21 -3.09 10.42
CA PHE A 232 -9.23 -3.35 11.48
C PHE A 232 -9.59 -4.60 12.29
N ALA A 233 -10.86 -4.76 12.69
CA ALA A 233 -11.31 -5.95 13.41
C ALA A 233 -11.08 -7.24 12.61
N VAL A 234 -11.40 -7.24 11.32
CA VAL A 234 -11.17 -8.39 10.43
C VAL A 234 -9.68 -8.70 10.31
N VAL A 235 -8.86 -7.69 10.01
CA VAL A 235 -7.41 -7.86 9.86
C VAL A 235 -6.77 -8.30 11.18
N GLN A 236 -7.24 -7.80 12.32
CA GLN A 236 -6.72 -8.18 13.63
C GLN A 236 -6.99 -9.65 13.97
N ASN A 237 -8.12 -10.20 13.52
CA ASN A 237 -8.47 -11.60 13.71
C ASN A 237 -7.72 -12.54 12.76
N LEU A 238 -7.50 -12.11 11.51
CA LEU A 238 -6.89 -12.94 10.47
C LEU A 238 -5.35 -12.86 10.46
N VAL A 239 -4.78 -11.74 10.89
CA VAL A 239 -3.36 -11.44 10.68
C VAL A 239 -2.66 -11.21 12.01
N ALA A 240 -1.64 -12.03 12.25
CA ALA A 240 -0.76 -11.87 13.40
C ALA A 240 0.08 -10.58 13.32
N PRO A 241 0.42 -9.95 14.47
CA PRO A 241 1.37 -8.85 14.49
C PRO A 241 2.72 -9.30 13.91
N VAL A 242 3.35 -8.41 13.14
CA VAL A 242 4.73 -8.66 12.71
C VAL A 242 5.65 -8.44 13.90
N ASP A 243 6.44 -9.46 14.22
CA ASP A 243 7.46 -9.36 15.25
C ASP A 243 8.84 -9.65 14.66
N SER A 244 9.87 -9.00 15.21
CA SER A 244 11.27 -9.24 14.87
C SER A 244 12.00 -9.67 16.12
N PRO A 245 12.10 -10.99 16.39
CA PRO A 245 12.65 -11.51 17.64
C PRO A 245 14.08 -11.05 17.93
N TRP A 246 14.86 -10.74 16.89
CA TRP A 246 16.24 -10.26 17.02
C TRP A 246 16.33 -8.78 17.46
N LEU A 247 15.25 -8.02 17.31
CA LEU A 247 15.17 -6.61 17.68
C LEU A 247 14.64 -6.41 19.11
N ASN A 248 13.99 -7.43 19.68
CA ASN A 248 13.48 -7.38 21.04
C ASN A 248 14.67 -7.39 22.02
N GLU A 249 14.69 -6.43 22.93
CA GLU A 249 15.71 -6.28 23.98
C GLU A 249 15.67 -7.40 25.03
N THR A 250 14.65 -8.26 24.99
CA THR A 250 14.67 -9.45 25.83
C THR A 250 15.83 -10.33 25.37
N PRO A 251 16.74 -10.69 26.29
CA PRO A 251 17.92 -11.45 25.95
C PRO A 251 17.46 -12.86 25.60
N SER A 252 17.10 -13.11 24.34
CA SER A 252 17.22 -14.45 23.81
C SER A 252 18.72 -14.70 23.67
N THR A 253 19.39 -14.96 24.80
CA THR A 253 20.80 -15.36 24.92
C THR A 253 21.04 -16.74 24.28
N ALA A 254 20.07 -17.25 23.53
CA ALA A 254 20.18 -18.41 22.69
C ALA A 254 21.02 -18.05 21.46
N TYR A 255 22.30 -18.42 21.51
CA TYR A 255 23.18 -18.42 20.36
C TYR A 255 22.50 -19.13 19.18
N LYS A 256 22.39 -18.44 18.04
CA LYS A 256 21.93 -19.04 16.79
C LYS A 256 23.14 -19.60 16.04
N SER A 257 23.11 -20.90 15.75
CA SER A 257 24.17 -21.56 14.97
C SER A 257 24.29 -20.98 13.56
N THR A 258 25.49 -21.05 12.99
CA THR A 258 25.73 -20.65 11.60
C THR A 258 24.93 -21.51 10.64
N ARG A 259 24.30 -20.88 9.65
CA ARG A 259 23.59 -21.57 8.57
C ARG A 259 24.49 -21.58 7.35
N ILE A 260 25.00 -22.76 6.98
CA ILE A 260 25.88 -22.93 5.81
C ILE A 260 25.03 -23.53 4.68
N GLY A 261 24.73 -22.72 3.67
CA GLY A 261 24.07 -23.17 2.45
C GLY A 261 25.09 -23.66 1.42
N SER A 262 24.70 -24.60 0.56
CA SER A 262 25.53 -25.07 -0.55
C SER A 262 24.78 -24.91 -1.87
N VAL A 263 25.40 -24.25 -2.85
CA VAL A 263 24.81 -24.01 -4.17
C VAL A 263 25.71 -24.62 -5.24
N GLU A 264 25.12 -25.38 -6.15
CA GLU A 264 25.81 -25.83 -7.36
C GLU A 264 25.98 -24.66 -8.32
N THR A 265 27.22 -24.30 -8.65
CA THR A 265 27.53 -23.26 -9.62
C THR A 265 28.29 -23.85 -10.79
N THR A 266 27.98 -23.37 -11.99
CA THR A 266 28.65 -23.80 -13.22
C THR A 266 29.93 -22.98 -13.41
N ILE A 267 31.08 -23.64 -13.50
CA ILE A 267 32.35 -22.96 -13.76
C ILE A 267 32.49 -22.71 -15.26
N GLY A 268 32.65 -21.43 -15.64
CA GLY A 268 32.96 -21.05 -17.01
C GLY A 268 34.34 -21.57 -17.44
N THR A 269 34.46 -21.99 -18.70
CA THR A 269 35.74 -22.45 -19.25
C THR A 269 36.78 -21.33 -19.20
N LYS A 270 37.97 -21.64 -18.66
CA LYS A 270 39.12 -20.73 -18.61
C LYS A 270 39.41 -20.24 -20.04
N ARG A 271 39.42 -18.91 -20.28
CA ARG A 271 39.84 -18.34 -21.56
C ARG A 271 41.34 -18.64 -21.76
N GLU A 272 41.68 -19.39 -22.80
CA GLU A 272 43.07 -19.47 -23.28
C GLU A 272 43.48 -18.11 -23.85
N LYS A 273 44.74 -17.76 -23.65
CA LYS A 273 45.31 -16.44 -23.92
C LYS A 273 46.14 -16.48 -25.21
#